data_AF-A0A1H9ZBN5-F1
#
_entry.id   AF-A0A1H9ZBN5-F1
#
_cell.length_a   1.000
_cell.length_b   1.000
_cell.length_c   1.000
_cell.angle_alpha   90.00
_cell.angle_beta   90.00
_cell.angle_gamma   90.00
#
_symmetry.space_group_name_H-M   'P 1'
#
loop_
_entity.id
_entity.type
_entity.pdbx_description
1 polymer ?
#
loop_
_entity_poly.entity_id
_entity_poly.type
_entity_poly.pdbx_seq_one_letter_code
_entity_poly.pdbx_strand_id
1 'polypeptide(L)'
;MPIDPAAIRAQEFRVVFRGYDVEEVDAFLDWIEQELSRPAQGPHAPSPAAPAYGAAYAQAMRTLRHAEQAAERMLAEAAADAAAVREQAHAEARGIVADARADAARIVATTPRRPSADVEDLVVCAERLRAELDRLGASERRCREQLQTWLEEHGRLLDRDPVPAGSEVPADSWRRDSGTTVRRVLTTLPPSAVR
;
A
#
# COMPACT_ATOMS: atom_id res chain seq x y z
N MET A 1 55.67 9.79 -68.60
CA MET A 1 55.01 10.97 -67.97
C MET A 1 53.58 10.52 -67.73
N PRO A 2 52.95 10.70 -66.56
CA PRO A 2 51.59 10.21 -66.38
C PRO A 2 50.68 10.86 -67.42
N ILE A 3 49.79 10.07 -68.02
CA ILE A 3 48.83 10.54 -69.02
C ILE A 3 48.05 11.72 -68.42
N ASP A 4 48.18 12.91 -69.01
CA ASP A 4 47.45 14.08 -68.55
C ASP A 4 45.99 14.00 -69.03
N PRO A 5 45.00 13.92 -68.11
CA PRO A 5 43.59 13.87 -68.49
C PRO A 5 43.11 15.13 -69.20
N ALA A 6 43.85 16.25 -69.14
CA ALA A 6 43.57 17.43 -69.94
C ALA A 6 44.00 17.26 -71.40
N ALA A 7 45.10 16.54 -71.67
CA ALA A 7 45.60 16.26 -73.02
C ALA A 7 44.64 15.32 -73.79
N ILE A 8 44.09 14.30 -73.15
CA ILE A 8 43.07 13.41 -73.77
C ILE A 8 41.82 14.22 -74.16
N ARG A 9 41.42 15.18 -73.30
CA ARG A 9 40.23 16.01 -73.55
C ARG A 9 40.42 17.04 -74.67
N ALA A 10 41.66 17.38 -75.01
CA ALA A 10 42.01 18.34 -76.06
C ALA A 10 42.35 17.67 -77.40
N GLN A 11 42.33 16.33 -77.48
CA GLN A 11 42.68 15.62 -78.71
C GLN A 11 41.57 15.74 -79.76
N GLU A 12 41.89 16.31 -80.92
CA GLU A 12 41.00 16.41 -82.07
C GLU A 12 41.38 15.36 -83.12
N PHE A 13 40.41 14.56 -83.58
CA PHE A 13 40.58 13.56 -84.64
C PHE A 13 40.06 14.09 -85.96
N ARG A 14 40.71 13.75 -87.07
CA ARG A 14 40.23 14.14 -88.40
C ARG A 14 38.98 13.36 -88.76
N VAL A 15 38.02 14.06 -89.36
CA VAL A 15 36.73 13.48 -89.79
C VAL A 15 36.78 13.24 -91.29
N VAL A 16 36.60 11.99 -91.70
CA VAL A 16 36.46 11.57 -93.10
C VAL A 16 34.98 11.49 -93.49
N PHE A 17 34.69 11.27 -94.79
CA PHE A 17 33.35 11.33 -95.39
C PHE A 17 32.26 10.54 -94.63
N ARG A 18 32.65 9.57 -93.79
CA ARG A 18 31.83 9.01 -92.71
C ARG A 18 32.68 8.67 -91.49
N GLY A 19 32.64 9.49 -90.44
CA GLY A 19 33.23 9.20 -89.13
C GLY A 19 34.68 9.69 -88.95
N TYR A 20 35.30 9.28 -87.85
CA TYR A 20 36.70 9.56 -87.57
C TYR A 20 37.61 8.68 -88.43
N ASP A 21 38.80 9.18 -88.75
CA ASP A 21 39.83 8.39 -89.41
C ASP A 21 40.28 7.24 -88.50
N VAL A 22 39.96 6.01 -88.90
CA VAL A 22 40.19 4.81 -88.09
C VAL A 22 41.68 4.59 -87.84
N GLU A 23 42.56 4.94 -88.79
CA GLU A 23 44.01 4.76 -88.62
C GLU A 23 44.58 5.74 -87.58
N GLU A 24 44.05 6.96 -87.52
CA GLU A 24 44.45 7.97 -86.53
C GLU A 24 43.94 7.63 -85.13
N VAL A 25 42.72 7.10 -85.04
CA VAL A 25 42.14 6.62 -83.79
C VAL A 25 42.88 5.39 -83.27
N ASP A 26 43.20 4.43 -84.14
CA ASP A 26 43.95 3.22 -83.76
C ASP A 26 45.36 3.56 -83.28
N ALA A 27 46.08 4.43 -83.98
CA ALA A 27 47.41 4.89 -83.55
C ALA A 27 47.38 5.62 -82.19
N PHE A 28 46.32 6.36 -81.90
CA PHE A 28 46.14 7.03 -80.61
C PHE A 28 45.81 6.04 -79.48
N LEU A 29 44.96 5.04 -79.76
CA LEU A 29 44.65 3.97 -78.81
C LEU A 29 45.89 3.11 -78.50
N ASP A 30 46.71 2.79 -79.52
CA ASP A 30 47.98 2.09 -79.34
C ASP A 30 48.96 2.89 -78.48
N TRP A 31 48.99 4.22 -78.62
CA TRP A 31 49.82 5.10 -77.78
C TRP A 31 49.33 5.14 -76.34
N ILE A 32 48.02 5.26 -76.12
CA ILE A 32 47.42 5.19 -74.78
C ILE A 32 47.70 3.83 -74.15
N GLU A 33 47.51 2.74 -74.90
CA GLU A 33 47.77 1.39 -74.44
C GLU A 33 49.24 1.19 -74.09
N GLN A 34 50.19 1.70 -74.89
CA GLN A 34 51.61 1.66 -74.57
C GLN A 34 51.96 2.47 -73.32
N GLU A 35 51.37 3.65 -73.08
CA GLU A 35 51.67 4.44 -71.89
C GLU A 35 50.96 3.92 -70.62
N LEU A 36 49.81 3.23 -70.75
CA LEU A 36 49.13 2.53 -69.64
C LEU A 36 49.76 1.16 -69.32
N SER A 37 50.18 0.42 -70.34
CA SER A 37 50.85 -0.88 -70.20
C SER A 37 52.32 -0.74 -69.86
N ARG A 38 52.90 0.46 -70.03
CA ARG A 38 54.20 0.82 -69.46
C ARG A 38 54.10 0.60 -67.95
N PRO A 39 54.72 -0.45 -67.40
CA PRO A 39 54.75 -0.61 -65.96
C PRO A 39 55.38 0.66 -65.41
N ALA A 40 54.83 1.20 -64.32
CA ALA A 40 55.38 2.34 -63.60
C ALA A 40 56.77 2.00 -63.03
N GLN A 41 57.76 1.83 -63.91
CA GLN A 41 59.18 1.75 -63.62
C GLN A 41 59.72 3.18 -63.67
N GLY A 42 59.12 4.03 -62.83
CA GLY A 42 59.92 5.03 -62.14
C GLY A 42 60.61 4.34 -60.95
N PRO A 43 61.73 4.87 -60.43
CA PRO A 43 62.24 4.46 -59.13
C PRO A 43 61.27 4.96 -58.05
N HIS A 44 60.09 4.34 -57.95
CA HIS A 44 59.18 4.53 -56.84
C HIS A 44 59.62 3.55 -55.76
N ALA A 45 60.39 4.08 -54.80
CA ALA A 45 60.53 3.46 -53.50
C ALA A 45 59.14 3.00 -52.99
N PRO A 46 59.04 1.87 -52.26
CA PRO A 46 57.78 1.46 -51.68
C PRO A 46 57.21 2.61 -50.86
N SER A 47 56.05 3.14 -51.27
CA SER A 47 55.35 4.16 -50.51
C SER A 47 55.10 3.63 -49.09
N PRO A 48 55.59 4.29 -48.03
CA PRO A 48 55.48 3.81 -46.65
C PRO A 48 54.07 3.90 -46.04
N ALA A 49 53.03 4.13 -46.84
CA ALA A 49 51.67 4.40 -46.36
C ALA A 49 50.84 3.13 -46.04
N ALA A 50 51.18 1.97 -46.62
CA ALA A 50 50.49 0.71 -46.33
C ALA A 50 50.56 0.24 -44.85
N PRO A 51 51.72 0.33 -44.15
CA PRO A 51 51.78 0.02 -42.71
C PRO A 51 51.12 1.08 -41.82
N ALA A 52 51.02 2.34 -42.28
CA ALA A 52 50.41 3.42 -41.52
C ALA A 52 48.89 3.23 -41.32
N TYR A 53 48.18 2.70 -42.34
CA TYR A 53 46.75 2.41 -42.25
C TYR A 53 46.44 1.24 -41.31
N GLY A 54 47.26 0.18 -41.34
CA GLY A 54 47.14 -0.96 -40.43
C GLY A 54 47.42 -0.61 -38.97
N ALA A 55 48.43 0.25 -38.72
CA ALA A 55 48.74 0.76 -37.39
C ALA A 55 47.62 1.66 -36.84
N ALA A 56 47.04 2.53 -37.67
CA ALA A 56 45.91 3.37 -37.31
C ALA A 56 44.65 2.55 -36.98
N TYR A 57 44.34 1.51 -37.77
CA TYR A 57 43.23 0.59 -37.50
C TYR A 57 43.44 -0.22 -36.20
N ALA A 58 44.66 -0.74 -35.98
CA ALA A 58 44.99 -1.44 -34.73
C ALA A 58 44.88 -0.52 -33.50
N GLN A 59 45.28 0.75 -33.63
CA GLN A 59 45.10 1.74 -32.58
C GLN A 59 43.62 2.05 -32.31
N ALA A 60 42.81 2.23 -33.36
CA ALA A 60 41.37 2.46 -33.24
C ALA A 60 40.66 1.28 -32.55
N MET A 61 41.06 0.04 -32.86
CA MET A 61 40.49 -1.15 -32.23
C MET A 61 40.87 -1.28 -30.75
N ARG A 62 42.10 -0.89 -30.38
CA ARG A 62 42.52 -0.80 -28.97
C ARG A 62 41.72 0.24 -28.20
N THR A 63 41.50 1.42 -28.80
CA THR A 63 40.69 2.47 -28.15
C THR A 63 39.23 2.05 -28.02
N LEU A 64 38.66 1.37 -29.02
CA LEU A 64 37.29 0.84 -28.95
C LEU A 64 37.16 -0.18 -27.82
N ARG A 65 38.06 -1.16 -27.74
CA ARG A 65 38.06 -2.13 -26.63
C ARG A 65 38.20 -1.46 -25.27
N HIS A 66 39.06 -0.45 -25.15
CA HIS A 66 39.20 0.29 -23.90
C HIS A 66 37.92 1.05 -23.55
N ALA A 67 37.25 1.64 -24.54
CA ALA A 67 35.96 2.32 -24.35
C ALA A 67 34.86 1.32 -23.96
N GLU A 68 34.79 0.15 -24.59
CA GLU A 68 33.87 -0.93 -24.22
C GLU A 68 34.10 -1.39 -22.77
N GLN A 69 35.35 -1.70 -22.40
CA GLN A 69 35.70 -2.07 -21.03
C GLN A 69 35.42 -0.96 -20.02
N ALA A 70 35.56 0.31 -20.42
CA ALA A 70 35.19 1.44 -19.56
C ALA A 70 33.66 1.52 -19.38
N ALA A 71 32.89 1.34 -20.46
CA ALA A 71 31.43 1.33 -20.41
C ALA A 71 30.90 0.15 -19.57
N GLU A 72 31.46 -1.05 -19.72
CA GLU A 72 31.10 -2.22 -18.91
C GLU A 72 31.37 -1.98 -17.42
N ARG A 73 32.52 -1.39 -17.07
CA ARG A 73 32.84 -1.02 -15.68
C ARG A 73 31.83 -0.01 -15.13
N MET A 74 31.52 1.04 -15.89
CA MET A 74 30.52 2.04 -15.48
C MET A 74 29.12 1.42 -15.29
N LEU A 75 28.71 0.50 -16.17
CA LEU A 75 27.43 -0.20 -16.03
C LEU A 75 27.41 -1.10 -14.79
N ALA A 76 28.51 -1.79 -14.49
CA ALA A 76 28.63 -2.62 -13.30
C ALA A 76 28.59 -1.78 -12.01
N GLU A 77 29.29 -0.65 -11.99
CA GLU A 77 29.26 0.31 -10.87
C GLU A 77 27.85 0.89 -10.67
N ALA A 78 27.22 1.39 -11.73
CA ALA A 78 25.86 1.92 -11.66
C ALA A 78 24.83 0.87 -11.21
N ALA A 79 25.00 -0.39 -11.65
CA ALA A 79 24.14 -1.49 -11.21
C ALA A 79 24.33 -1.82 -9.72
N ALA A 80 25.58 -1.78 -9.22
CA ALA A 80 25.89 -1.96 -7.81
C ALA A 80 25.32 -0.82 -6.95
N ASP A 81 25.46 0.43 -7.39
CA ASP A 81 24.90 1.61 -6.72
C ASP A 81 23.36 1.52 -6.66
N ALA A 82 22.72 1.18 -7.78
CA ALA A 82 21.27 0.99 -7.82
C ALA A 82 20.80 -0.17 -6.93
N ALA A 83 21.60 -1.22 -6.76
CA ALA A 83 21.30 -2.29 -5.81
C ALA A 83 21.44 -1.81 -4.36
N ALA A 84 22.49 -1.04 -4.04
CA ALA A 84 22.70 -0.48 -2.71
C ALA A 84 21.58 0.49 -2.30
N VAL A 85 21.16 1.38 -3.20
CA VAL A 85 20.05 2.31 -2.96
C VAL A 85 18.74 1.55 -2.71
N ARG A 86 18.46 0.49 -3.49
CA ARG A 86 17.27 -0.34 -3.29
C ARG A 86 17.30 -1.05 -1.94
N GLU A 87 18.42 -1.66 -1.57
CA GLU A 87 18.53 -2.34 -0.28
C GLU A 87 18.38 -1.36 0.88
N GLN A 88 18.99 -0.18 0.80
CA GLN A 88 18.84 0.89 1.79
C GLN A 88 17.38 1.33 1.93
N ALA A 89 16.70 1.63 0.80
CA ALA A 89 15.29 2.01 0.82
C ALA A 89 14.39 0.90 1.40
N HIS A 90 14.69 -0.36 1.08
CA HIS A 90 13.97 -1.50 1.66
C HIS A 90 14.24 -1.67 3.15
N ALA A 91 15.46 -1.44 3.61
CA ALA A 91 15.81 -1.47 5.03
C ALA A 91 15.08 -0.35 5.80
N GLU A 92 15.07 0.87 5.26
CA GLU A 92 14.36 2.02 5.83
C GLU A 92 12.85 1.77 5.88
N ALA A 93 12.24 1.28 4.79
CA ALA A 93 10.82 0.94 4.75
C ALA A 93 10.46 -0.14 5.79
N ARG A 94 11.30 -1.17 5.94
CA ARG A 94 11.12 -2.19 6.98
C ARG A 94 11.21 -1.60 8.39
N GLY A 95 12.13 -0.66 8.62
CA GLY A 95 12.26 0.09 9.87
C GLY A 95 10.98 0.87 10.20
N ILE A 96 10.48 1.67 9.26
CA ILE A 96 9.25 2.47 9.42
C ILE A 96 8.06 1.56 9.77
N VAL A 97 7.90 0.43 9.09
CA VAL A 97 6.81 -0.52 9.37
C VAL A 97 6.96 -1.16 10.76
N ALA A 98 8.20 -1.47 11.18
CA ALA A 98 8.45 -2.01 12.51
C ALA A 98 8.11 -0.99 13.61
N ASP A 99 8.53 0.26 13.44
CA ASP A 99 8.25 1.35 14.38
C ASP A 99 6.75 1.63 14.47
N ALA A 100 6.07 1.76 13.32
CA ALA A 100 4.62 1.96 13.28
C ALA A 100 3.85 0.81 13.97
N ARG A 101 4.34 -0.43 13.85
CA ARG A 101 3.75 -1.59 14.54
C ARG A 101 3.99 -1.53 16.05
N ALA A 102 5.19 -1.14 16.48
CA ALA A 102 5.50 -0.96 17.89
C ALA A 102 4.63 0.16 18.50
N ASP A 103 4.43 1.25 17.77
CA ASP A 103 3.57 2.37 18.15
C ASP A 103 2.10 1.95 18.25
N ALA A 104 1.58 1.23 17.25
CA ALA A 104 0.22 0.71 17.29
C ALA A 104 0.02 -0.25 18.48
N ALA A 105 0.98 -1.14 18.73
CA ALA A 105 0.93 -2.06 19.87
C ALA A 105 0.93 -1.29 21.21
N ARG A 106 1.74 -0.24 21.32
CA ARG A 106 1.78 0.64 22.49
C ARG A 106 0.45 1.37 22.68
N ILE A 107 -0.14 1.93 21.62
CA ILE A 107 -1.46 2.59 21.69
C ILE A 107 -2.53 1.60 22.15
N VAL A 108 -2.54 0.38 21.61
CA VAL A 108 -3.51 -0.64 22.02
C VAL A 108 -3.30 -1.05 23.48
N ALA A 109 -2.05 -1.12 23.95
CA ALA A 109 -1.73 -1.45 25.33
C ALA A 109 -2.05 -0.32 26.32
N THR A 110 -1.86 0.95 25.93
CA THR A 110 -2.17 2.11 26.76
C THR A 110 -3.65 2.51 26.72
N THR A 111 -4.39 2.08 25.69
CA THR A 111 -5.83 2.29 25.63
C THR A 111 -6.49 1.53 26.79
N PRO A 112 -7.09 2.23 27.76
CA PRO A 112 -7.61 1.57 28.93
C PRO A 112 -8.79 0.68 28.51
N ARG A 113 -8.71 -0.61 28.83
CA ARG A 113 -9.86 -1.54 28.73
C ARG A 113 -10.91 -1.28 29.81
N ARG A 114 -10.51 -0.58 30.88
CA ARG A 114 -11.33 -0.23 32.05
C ARG A 114 -12.65 0.47 31.73
N PRO A 115 -12.72 1.52 30.88
CA PRO A 115 -14.00 2.14 30.52
C PRO A 115 -14.99 1.19 29.84
N SER A 116 -14.54 0.14 29.13
CA SER A 116 -15.45 -0.87 28.57
C SER A 116 -16.02 -1.78 29.67
N ALA A 117 -15.16 -2.25 30.57
CA ALA A 117 -15.58 -3.08 31.70
C ALA A 117 -16.51 -2.32 32.66
N ASP A 118 -16.19 -1.06 32.97
CA ASP A 118 -17.04 -0.21 33.81
C ASP A 118 -18.42 0.02 33.15
N VAL A 119 -18.48 0.18 31.81
CA VAL A 119 -19.74 0.28 31.07
C VAL A 119 -20.52 -1.03 31.13
N GLU A 120 -19.87 -2.18 30.92
CA GLU A 120 -20.51 -3.50 31.05
C GLU A 120 -21.09 -3.70 32.46
N ASP A 121 -20.33 -3.36 33.50
CA ASP A 121 -20.78 -3.42 34.90
C ASP A 121 -21.97 -2.48 35.14
N LEU A 122 -21.96 -1.27 34.58
CA LEU A 122 -23.08 -0.32 34.65
C LEU A 122 -24.32 -0.86 33.94
N VAL A 123 -24.19 -1.52 32.79
CA VAL A 123 -25.32 -2.15 32.09
C VAL A 123 -25.93 -3.24 32.95
N VAL A 124 -25.13 -4.14 33.52
CA VAL A 124 -25.61 -5.20 34.42
C VAL A 124 -26.31 -4.61 35.65
N CYS A 125 -25.76 -3.55 36.23
CA CYS A 125 -26.39 -2.85 37.36
C CYS A 125 -27.73 -2.22 36.96
N ALA A 126 -27.82 -1.60 35.78
CA ALA A 126 -29.05 -1.01 35.27
C ALA A 126 -30.14 -2.06 35.02
N GLU A 127 -29.79 -3.21 34.42
CA GLU A 127 -30.71 -4.34 34.22
C GLU A 127 -31.22 -4.88 35.55
N ARG A 128 -30.33 -5.05 36.53
CA ARG A 128 -30.71 -5.48 37.88
C ARG A 128 -31.67 -4.50 38.56
N LEU A 129 -31.40 -3.21 38.50
CA LEU A 129 -32.28 -2.18 39.06
C LEU A 129 -33.63 -2.17 38.37
N ARG A 130 -33.67 -2.36 37.05
CA ARG A 130 -34.91 -2.46 36.29
C ARG A 130 -35.74 -3.68 36.69
N ALA A 131 -35.10 -4.84 36.85
CA ALA A 131 -35.77 -6.04 37.33
C ALA A 131 -36.35 -5.87 38.75
N GLU A 132 -35.65 -5.17 39.64
CA GLU A 132 -36.18 -4.84 40.97
C GLU A 132 -37.34 -3.85 40.91
N LEU A 133 -37.30 -2.84 40.03
CA LEU A 133 -38.44 -1.94 39.81
C LEU A 133 -39.67 -2.70 39.31
N ASP A 134 -39.49 -3.60 38.35
CA ASP A 134 -40.58 -4.43 37.82
C ASP A 134 -41.17 -5.35 38.90
N ARG A 135 -40.31 -5.94 39.74
CA ARG A 135 -40.70 -6.77 40.88
C ARG A 135 -41.48 -5.97 41.92
N LEU A 136 -40.99 -4.80 42.30
CA LEU A 136 -41.67 -3.91 43.25
C LEU A 136 -43.01 -3.46 42.69
N GLY A 137 -43.07 -3.04 41.43
CA GLY A 137 -44.32 -2.68 40.77
C GLY A 137 -45.34 -3.83 40.70
N ALA A 138 -44.88 -5.07 40.48
CA ALA A 138 -45.75 -6.25 40.54
C ALA A 138 -46.27 -6.53 41.96
N SER A 139 -45.43 -6.33 42.99
CA SER A 139 -45.84 -6.48 44.39
C SER A 139 -46.88 -5.42 44.79
N GLU A 140 -46.72 -4.18 44.33
CA GLU A 140 -47.64 -3.09 44.59
C GLU A 140 -49.02 -3.37 43.97
N ARG A 141 -49.05 -3.78 42.69
CA ARG A 141 -50.30 -4.17 42.01
C ARG A 141 -51.02 -5.27 42.77
N ARG A 142 -50.29 -6.31 43.19
CA ARG A 142 -50.85 -7.42 43.97
C ARG A 142 -51.45 -6.97 45.30
N CYS A 143 -50.72 -6.14 46.06
CA CYS A 143 -51.23 -5.60 47.33
C CYS A 143 -52.51 -4.76 47.10
N ARG A 144 -52.54 -3.98 46.02
CA ARG A 144 -53.70 -3.15 45.66
C ARG A 144 -54.91 -4.01 45.30
N GLU A 145 -54.74 -5.03 44.45
CA GLU A 145 -55.79 -5.98 44.06
C GLU A 145 -56.33 -6.76 45.27
N GLN A 146 -55.43 -7.20 46.17
CA GLN A 146 -55.82 -7.86 47.42
C GLN A 146 -56.65 -6.95 48.32
N LEU A 147 -56.24 -5.69 48.48
CA LEU A 147 -56.98 -4.70 49.26
C LEU A 147 -58.35 -4.41 48.64
N GLN A 148 -58.42 -4.26 47.32
CA GLN A 148 -59.68 -4.06 46.59
C GLN A 148 -60.62 -5.25 46.82
N THR A 149 -60.13 -6.47 46.62
CA THR A 149 -60.92 -7.69 46.84
C THR A 149 -61.43 -7.78 48.28
N TRP A 150 -60.58 -7.49 49.26
CA TRP A 150 -60.95 -7.48 50.67
C TRP A 150 -62.03 -6.43 50.97
N LEU A 151 -61.88 -5.20 50.46
CA LEU A 151 -62.88 -4.15 50.63
C LEU A 151 -64.21 -4.50 49.94
N GLU A 152 -64.19 -5.11 48.76
CA GLU A 152 -65.39 -5.59 48.07
C GLU A 152 -66.09 -6.71 48.85
N GLU A 153 -65.34 -7.64 49.44
CA GLU A 153 -65.88 -8.71 50.28
C GLU A 153 -66.54 -8.14 51.55
N HIS A 154 -65.89 -7.21 52.24
CA HIS A 154 -66.47 -6.56 53.42
C HIS A 154 -67.65 -5.65 53.08
N GLY A 155 -67.60 -4.95 51.95
CA GLY A 155 -68.74 -4.19 51.43
C GLY A 155 -69.96 -5.08 51.21
N ARG A 156 -69.78 -6.23 50.54
CA ARG A 156 -70.84 -7.22 50.34
C ARG A 156 -71.38 -7.81 51.64
N LEU A 157 -70.54 -7.98 52.66
CA LEU A 157 -70.98 -8.46 53.98
C LEU A 157 -71.81 -7.40 54.72
N LEU A 158 -71.47 -6.12 54.58
CA LEU A 158 -72.21 -5.00 55.19
C LEU A 158 -73.52 -4.68 54.45
N ASP A 159 -73.54 -4.83 53.12
CA ASP A 159 -74.74 -4.63 52.28
C ASP A 159 -75.75 -5.80 52.40
N ARG A 160 -75.35 -6.93 53.00
CA ARG A 160 -76.25 -8.02 53.31
C ARG A 160 -77.11 -7.62 54.51
N ASP A 161 -78.42 -7.43 54.30
CA ASP A 161 -79.39 -7.02 55.32
C ASP A 161 -79.20 -7.76 56.66
N PRO A 162 -79.38 -7.07 57.81
CA PRO A 162 -79.17 -7.65 59.11
C PRO A 162 -80.14 -8.83 59.31
N VAL A 163 -79.59 -9.99 59.65
CA VAL A 163 -80.36 -11.10 60.23
C VAL A 163 -81.15 -10.53 61.40
N PRO A 164 -82.48 -10.74 61.49
CA PRO A 164 -83.27 -10.20 62.60
C PRO A 164 -82.67 -10.67 63.92
N ALA A 165 -82.35 -9.70 64.77
CA ALA A 165 -81.58 -9.87 65.99
C ALA A 165 -82.15 -10.97 66.88
N GLY A 166 -81.35 -12.01 67.08
CA GLY A 166 -81.54 -13.02 68.09
C GLY A 166 -80.18 -13.56 68.51
N SER A 167 -79.86 -13.38 69.78
CA SER A 167 -78.65 -13.83 70.50
C SER A 167 -77.37 -13.00 70.34
N GLU A 168 -77.01 -12.39 71.47
CA GLU A 168 -75.77 -11.73 71.85
C GLU A 168 -74.52 -12.53 71.44
N VAL A 169 -73.56 -11.86 70.80
CA VAL A 169 -72.19 -12.39 70.61
C VAL A 169 -71.22 -11.47 71.39
N PRO A 170 -70.35 -12.01 72.27
CA PRO A 170 -69.48 -11.21 73.12
C PRO A 170 -68.37 -10.56 72.29
N ALA A 171 -68.16 -9.27 72.55
CA ALA A 171 -67.01 -8.52 72.07
C ALA A 171 -65.78 -8.88 72.91
N ASP A 172 -64.92 -9.79 72.42
CA ASP A 172 -63.49 -9.81 72.77
C ASP A 172 -62.75 -10.93 72.01
N SER A 173 -62.21 -10.63 70.83
CA SER A 173 -61.01 -11.32 70.30
C SER A 173 -60.54 -10.71 68.97
N TRP A 174 -59.99 -9.50 68.99
CA TRP A 174 -59.14 -9.02 67.89
C TRP A 174 -57.78 -8.57 68.41
N ARG A 175 -57.07 -9.47 69.11
CA ARG A 175 -55.62 -9.33 69.30
C ARG A 175 -54.94 -10.00 68.11
N ARG A 176 -54.67 -9.24 67.05
CA ARG A 176 -53.85 -9.71 65.92
C ARG A 176 -52.39 -9.44 66.26
N ASP A 177 -51.66 -10.51 66.51
CA ASP A 177 -50.22 -10.54 66.71
C ASP A 177 -49.52 -10.14 65.40
N SER A 178 -49.25 -8.86 65.19
CA SER A 178 -48.45 -8.38 64.06
C SER A 178 -46.97 -8.44 64.44
N GLY A 179 -46.44 -9.66 64.48
CA GLY A 179 -45.01 -9.94 64.47
C GLY A 179 -44.39 -9.60 63.12
N THR A 180 -44.38 -8.32 62.75
CA THR A 180 -43.60 -7.83 61.61
C THR A 180 -42.44 -7.01 62.14
N THR A 181 -41.35 -7.68 62.51
CA THR A 181 -40.06 -7.01 62.68
C THR A 181 -39.66 -6.48 61.31
N VAL A 182 -39.96 -5.20 61.04
CA VAL A 182 -39.36 -4.47 59.92
C VAL A 182 -37.87 -4.34 60.25
N ARG A 183 -37.08 -5.32 59.80
CA ARG A 183 -35.63 -5.22 59.82
C ARG A 183 -35.28 -4.08 58.87
N ARG A 184 -35.03 -2.89 59.43
CA ARG A 184 -34.33 -1.80 58.73
C ARG A 184 -33.02 -2.38 58.22
N VAL A 185 -32.96 -2.73 56.94
CA VAL A 185 -31.70 -2.90 56.24
C VAL A 185 -31.20 -1.49 56.00
N LEU A 186 -30.44 -0.98 56.97
CA LEU A 186 -29.54 0.14 56.72
C LEU A 186 -28.53 -0.38 55.71
N THR A 187 -28.75 -0.09 54.43
CA THR A 187 -27.70 -0.21 53.42
C THR A 187 -26.65 0.84 53.77
N THR A 188 -25.68 0.44 54.59
CA THR A 188 -24.43 1.21 54.75
C THR A 188 -23.67 1.04 53.44
N LEU A 189 -23.69 2.07 52.60
CA LEU A 189 -22.78 2.20 51.46
C LEU A 189 -21.33 2.12 51.98
N PRO A 190 -20.47 1.23 51.45
CA PRO A 190 -19.07 1.22 51.80
C PRO A 190 -18.38 2.51 51.27
N PRO A 191 -17.42 3.10 52.03
CA PRO A 191 -16.78 4.37 51.71
C PRO A 191 -15.76 4.31 50.56
N SER A 192 -15.84 3.32 49.67
CA SER A 192 -14.90 3.16 48.54
C SER A 192 -15.36 3.82 47.23
N ALA A 193 -16.50 4.53 47.22
CA ALA A 193 -17.06 5.19 46.02
C ALA A 193 -16.86 6.71 45.97
N VAL A 194 -15.88 7.26 46.70
CA VAL A 194 -15.45 8.65 46.55
C VAL A 194 -13.94 8.68 46.33
N ARG A 195 -13.54 8.60 45.06
CA ARG A 195 -12.31 9.19 44.53
C ARG A 195 -12.40 9.31 43.02
#